data_AF-A0A2U2HPK0-F1
#
_entry.id   AF-A0A2U2HPK0-F1
#
_cell.length_a   1.000
_cell.length_b   1.000
_cell.length_c   1.000
_cell.angle_alpha   90.00
_cell.angle_beta   90.00
_cell.angle_gamma   90.00
#
_symmetry.space_group_name_H-M   'P 1'
#
loop_
_entity.id
_entity.type
_entity.pdbx_description
1 polymer ?
#
loop_
_entity_poly.entity_id
_entity_poly.type
_entity_poly.pdbx_seq_one_letter_code
_entity_poly.pdbx_strand_id
1 'polypeptide(L)'
;MSRAKERERRRNNLNHMKAAVVFAATVAIIGGVFYWINKSKQDSLNSITMCPVLGPKGHIVLLIDTTDPFTFTQKEAFLSLMRDVIQRRTPEGYLLSIFVLGADYKEHAKPIAELCNPGTGLGKSEWTADLKNLRSQYENKFVAPITKQAELLIGTQPAKASPIFEMVQLVGINAFELHAINGDRRLIIVSDMLHNTTEYSMYAGQPDFPTFSSSNYGRRSQSTLNGIDVELHYLMNSPRLQERPNVLFWEAYFDKAKARLVAVNPLAG
;
A
#
# COMPACT_ATOMS: atom_id res chain seq x y z
N MET A 1 -17.65 -74.64 22.09
CA MET A 1 -17.72 -73.28 22.68
C MET A 1 -16.70 -72.26 22.12
N SER A 2 -15.65 -72.66 21.37
CA SER A 2 -14.61 -71.71 20.90
C SER A 2 -15.04 -70.79 19.74
N ARG A 3 -15.79 -71.30 18.75
CA ARG A 3 -16.19 -70.53 17.55
C ARG A 3 -17.17 -69.37 17.80
N ALA A 4 -17.99 -69.46 18.86
CA ALA A 4 -18.95 -68.42 19.23
C ALA A 4 -18.24 -67.20 19.85
N LYS A 5 -17.30 -67.45 20.78
CA LYS A 5 -16.44 -66.42 21.40
C LYS A 5 -15.57 -65.68 20.37
N GLU A 6 -15.12 -66.39 19.34
CA GLU A 6 -14.28 -65.82 18.28
C GLU A 6 -15.07 -64.90 17.33
N ARG A 7 -16.32 -65.27 16.99
CA ARG A 7 -17.25 -64.41 16.24
C ARG A 7 -17.65 -63.17 17.03
N GLU A 8 -17.85 -63.30 18.34
CA GLU A 8 -18.20 -62.20 19.23
C GLU A 8 -17.04 -61.19 19.38
N ARG A 9 -15.79 -61.67 19.53
CA ARG A 9 -14.59 -60.82 19.48
C ARG A 9 -14.41 -60.11 18.15
N ARG A 10 -14.60 -60.79 17.02
CA ARG A 10 -14.56 -60.14 15.69
C ARG A 10 -15.61 -59.05 15.55
N ARG A 11 -16.83 -59.29 16.04
CA ARG A 11 -17.92 -58.30 16.01
C ARG A 11 -17.64 -57.11 16.92
N ASN A 12 -17.08 -57.31 18.11
CA ASN A 12 -16.64 -56.22 18.98
C ASN A 12 -15.48 -55.42 18.39
N ASN A 13 -14.46 -56.08 17.81
CA ASN A 13 -13.36 -55.39 17.13
C ASN A 13 -13.86 -54.58 15.93
N LEU A 14 -14.82 -55.13 15.16
CA LEU A 14 -15.45 -54.41 14.05
C LEU A 14 -16.26 -53.21 14.55
N ASN A 15 -16.96 -53.34 15.67
CA ASN A 15 -17.72 -52.25 16.28
C ASN A 15 -16.81 -51.15 16.85
N HIS A 16 -15.70 -51.52 17.49
CA HIS A 16 -14.68 -50.57 17.95
C HIS A 16 -14.01 -49.86 16.78
N MET A 17 -13.71 -50.57 15.69
CA MET A 17 -13.15 -49.96 14.48
C MET A 17 -14.15 -48.98 13.83
N LYS A 18 -15.43 -49.35 13.73
CA LYS A 18 -16.49 -48.44 13.26
C LYS A 18 -16.63 -47.21 14.15
N ALA A 19 -16.62 -47.39 15.47
CA ALA A 19 -16.68 -46.29 16.43
C ALA A 19 -15.47 -45.36 16.31
N ALA A 20 -14.27 -45.90 16.12
CA ALA A 20 -13.05 -45.10 15.90
C ALA A 20 -13.11 -44.31 14.58
N VAL A 21 -13.61 -44.91 13.51
CA VAL A 21 -13.79 -44.22 12.21
C VAL A 21 -14.83 -43.09 12.33
N VAL A 22 -15.97 -43.34 12.99
CA VAL A 22 -17.00 -42.32 13.22
C VAL A 22 -16.47 -41.19 14.10
N PHE A 23 -15.69 -41.52 15.14
CA PHE A 23 -15.07 -40.51 16.00
C PHE A 23 -14.07 -39.64 15.22
N ALA A 24 -13.18 -40.25 14.44
CA ALA A 24 -12.21 -39.52 13.62
C ALA A 24 -12.89 -38.62 12.58
N ALA A 25 -13.95 -39.11 11.92
CA ALA A 25 -14.73 -38.31 10.98
C ALA A 25 -15.41 -37.12 11.68
N THR A 26 -15.98 -37.32 12.87
CA THR A 26 -16.59 -36.26 13.67
C THR A 26 -15.57 -35.18 14.06
N VAL A 27 -14.38 -35.59 14.53
CA VAL A 27 -13.29 -34.66 14.86
C VAL A 27 -12.83 -33.88 13.63
N ALA A 28 -12.69 -34.53 12.47
CA ALA A 28 -12.31 -33.86 11.23
C ALA A 28 -13.37 -32.83 10.78
N ILE A 29 -14.66 -33.17 10.89
CA ILE A 29 -15.77 -32.24 10.57
C ILE A 29 -15.75 -31.05 11.52
N ILE A 30 -15.65 -31.27 12.83
CA ILE A 30 -15.60 -30.19 13.83
C ILE A 30 -14.38 -29.31 13.60
N GLY A 31 -13.21 -29.90 13.34
CA GLY A 31 -11.98 -29.17 13.02
C GLY A 31 -12.13 -28.33 11.74
N GLY A 32 -12.75 -28.89 10.71
CA GLY A 32 -13.06 -28.18 9.46
C GLY A 32 -14.02 -27.02 9.66
N VAL A 33 -15.10 -27.22 10.42
CA VAL A 33 -16.08 -26.17 10.74
C VAL A 33 -15.44 -25.06 11.58
N PHE A 34 -14.66 -25.42 12.60
CA PHE A 34 -13.95 -24.45 13.44
C PHE A 34 -12.93 -23.63 12.63
N TYR A 35 -12.16 -24.30 11.76
CA TYR A 35 -11.25 -23.63 10.84
C TYR A 35 -11.98 -22.66 9.90
N TRP A 36 -13.11 -23.08 9.32
CA TRP A 36 -13.91 -22.26 8.42
C TRP A 36 -14.51 -21.02 9.11
N ILE A 37 -15.03 -21.16 10.33
CA ILE A 37 -15.59 -20.05 11.12
C ILE A 37 -14.50 -19.03 11.50
N ASN A 38 -13.31 -19.48 11.90
CA ASN A 38 -12.24 -18.55 12.24
C ASN A 38 -11.70 -17.82 11.01
N LYS A 39 -11.61 -18.51 9.86
CA LYS A 39 -11.20 -17.89 8.60
C LYS A 39 -12.21 -16.85 8.11
N SER A 40 -13.52 -17.13 8.22
CA SER A 40 -14.55 -16.16 7.79
C SER A 40 -14.59 -14.89 8.66
N LYS A 41 -14.31 -15.01 9.97
CA LYS A 41 -14.13 -13.85 10.85
C LYS A 41 -12.91 -13.02 10.46
N GLN A 42 -11.81 -13.68 10.09
CA GLN A 42 -10.57 -13.02 9.66
C GLN A 42 -10.74 -12.23 8.34
N ASP A 43 -11.64 -12.68 7.46
CA ASP A 43 -11.94 -12.03 6.18
C ASP A 43 -13.05 -10.96 6.27
N SER A 44 -13.57 -10.67 7.46
CA SER A 44 -14.55 -9.60 7.64
C SER A 44 -13.91 -8.23 7.43
N LEU A 45 -14.66 -7.31 6.80
CA LEU A 45 -14.20 -5.97 6.44
C LEU A 45 -14.93 -4.89 7.25
N ASN A 46 -14.21 -3.81 7.57
CA ASN A 46 -14.82 -2.58 8.05
C ASN A 46 -15.64 -1.93 6.92
N SER A 47 -16.86 -1.50 7.22
CA SER A 47 -17.81 -0.97 6.22
C SER A 47 -17.43 0.39 5.63
N ILE A 48 -16.55 1.15 6.30
CA ILE A 48 -16.09 2.48 5.92
C ILE A 48 -14.73 2.41 5.23
N THR A 49 -13.72 1.85 5.92
CA THR A 49 -12.33 1.83 5.42
C THR A 49 -12.05 0.69 4.47
N MET A 50 -12.96 -0.29 4.39
CA MET A 50 -12.83 -1.51 3.59
C MET A 50 -11.67 -2.41 4.02
N CYS A 51 -11.03 -2.10 5.15
CA CYS A 51 -9.91 -2.86 5.66
C CYS A 51 -10.38 -4.10 6.42
N PRO A 52 -9.57 -5.17 6.43
CA PRO A 52 -9.81 -6.30 7.31
C PRO A 52 -9.92 -5.83 8.76
N VAL A 53 -10.79 -6.44 9.56
CA VAL A 53 -10.99 -6.05 10.97
C VAL A 53 -9.72 -6.21 11.81
N LEU A 54 -8.82 -7.12 11.41
CA LEU A 54 -7.50 -7.31 12.05
C LEU A 54 -6.44 -6.29 11.59
N GLY A 55 -6.77 -5.39 10.67
CA GLY A 55 -5.88 -4.39 10.10
C GLY A 55 -5.43 -4.71 8.67
N PRO A 56 -4.81 -3.74 7.98
CA PRO A 56 -4.30 -3.92 6.63
C PRO A 56 -3.21 -5.00 6.54
N LYS A 57 -3.21 -5.78 5.46
CA LYS A 57 -2.19 -6.81 5.19
C LYS A 57 -0.88 -6.24 4.65
N GLY A 58 -0.91 -5.00 4.17
CA GLY A 58 0.20 -4.25 3.61
C GLY A 58 -0.27 -2.83 3.29
N HIS A 59 0.65 -1.95 2.93
CA HIS A 59 0.35 -0.54 2.71
C HIS A 59 1.14 0.04 1.55
N ILE A 60 0.42 0.60 0.60
CA ILE A 60 0.97 1.34 -0.52
C ILE A 60 0.56 2.78 -0.34
N VAL A 61 1.56 3.66 -0.26
CA VAL A 61 1.37 5.09 -0.20
C VAL A 61 1.83 5.69 -1.51
N LEU A 62 0.98 6.49 -2.13
CA LEU A 62 1.32 7.28 -3.30
C LEU A 62 1.40 8.75 -2.90
N LEU A 63 2.58 9.35 -3.02
CA LEU A 63 2.81 10.77 -2.82
C LEU A 63 2.94 11.44 -4.18
N ILE A 64 2.02 12.35 -4.50
CA ILE A 64 1.95 13.01 -5.81
C ILE A 64 2.28 14.47 -5.64
N ASP A 65 3.36 14.89 -6.28
CA ASP A 65 3.72 16.29 -6.39
C ASP A 65 2.93 16.97 -7.50
N THR A 66 2.20 18.00 -7.08
CA THR A 66 1.32 18.78 -7.96
C THR A 66 1.74 20.25 -8.03
N THR A 67 2.94 20.57 -7.54
CA THR A 67 3.44 21.96 -7.51
C THR A 67 3.75 22.49 -8.90
N ASP A 68 4.09 21.60 -9.83
CA ASP A 68 4.16 21.91 -11.26
C ASP A 68 3.01 21.24 -12.01
N PRO A 69 2.42 21.92 -13.01
CA PRO A 69 1.39 21.33 -13.84
C PRO A 69 2.00 20.25 -14.73
N PHE A 70 1.36 19.07 -14.76
CA PHE A 70 1.74 17.99 -15.65
C PHE A 70 1.62 18.40 -17.14
N THR A 71 2.60 18.02 -17.97
CA THR A 71 2.44 18.05 -19.43
C THR A 71 1.42 17.01 -19.88
N PHE A 72 0.89 17.13 -21.11
CA PHE A 72 -0.06 16.14 -21.63
C PHE A 72 0.47 14.69 -21.56
N THR A 73 1.74 14.47 -21.93
CA THR A 73 2.40 13.16 -21.89
C THR A 73 2.53 12.64 -20.46
N GLN A 74 2.96 13.50 -19.53
CA GLN A 74 3.07 13.13 -18.11
C GLN A 74 1.71 12.79 -17.50
N LYS A 75 0.62 13.45 -17.92
CA LYS A 75 -0.76 13.14 -17.48
C LYS A 75 -1.16 11.71 -17.85
N GLU A 76 -0.95 11.33 -19.11
CA GLU A 76 -1.26 9.97 -19.58
C GLU A 76 -0.40 8.91 -18.88
N ALA A 77 0.89 9.20 -18.68
CA ALA A 77 1.80 8.32 -17.95
C ALA A 77 1.37 8.16 -16.49
N PHE A 78 0.99 9.25 -15.82
CA PHE A 78 0.48 9.24 -14.46
C PHE A 78 -0.83 8.45 -14.33
N LEU A 79 -1.80 8.66 -15.24
CA LEU A 79 -3.04 7.88 -15.25
C LEU A 79 -2.78 6.39 -15.48
N SER A 80 -1.81 6.03 -16.32
CA SER A 80 -1.40 4.64 -16.51
C SER A 80 -0.80 4.05 -15.24
N LEU A 81 0.08 4.78 -14.55
CA LEU A 81 0.64 4.38 -13.26
C LEU A 81 -0.45 4.17 -12.21
N MET A 82 -1.40 5.10 -12.10
CA MET A 82 -2.54 4.99 -11.18
C MET A 82 -3.33 3.72 -11.41
N ARG A 83 -3.69 3.41 -12.66
CA ARG A 83 -4.41 2.18 -12.99
C ARG A 83 -3.62 0.93 -12.61
N ASP A 84 -2.31 0.92 -12.87
CA ASP A 84 -1.44 -0.20 -12.51
C ASP A 84 -1.36 -0.40 -10.97
N VAL A 85 -1.18 0.71 -10.23
CA VAL A 85 -1.16 0.69 -8.76
C VAL A 85 -2.47 0.13 -8.19
N ILE A 86 -3.60 0.64 -8.65
CA ILE A 86 -4.94 0.27 -8.15
C ILE A 86 -5.27 -1.19 -8.49
N GLN A 87 -5.04 -1.60 -9.74
CA GLN A 87 -5.58 -2.87 -10.25
C GLN A 87 -4.62 -4.04 -10.13
N ARG A 88 -3.30 -3.80 -10.15
CA ARG A 88 -2.30 -4.87 -10.22
C ARG A 88 -1.38 -4.89 -9.02
N ARG A 89 -1.02 -3.72 -8.49
CA ARG A 89 -0.01 -3.63 -7.41
C ARG A 89 -0.59 -3.54 -6.01
N THR A 90 -1.91 -3.37 -5.85
CA THR A 90 -2.59 -3.34 -4.54
C THR A 90 -3.40 -4.62 -4.34
N PRO A 91 -2.85 -5.67 -3.68
CA PRO A 91 -3.56 -6.92 -3.41
C PRO A 91 -4.77 -6.76 -2.48
N GLU A 92 -5.61 -7.79 -2.42
CA GLU A 92 -6.72 -7.85 -1.45
C GLU A 92 -6.23 -7.67 0.00
N GLY A 93 -6.89 -6.78 0.72
CA GLY A 93 -6.58 -6.42 2.11
C GLY A 93 -5.43 -5.43 2.27
N TYR A 94 -4.79 -4.97 1.20
CA TYR A 94 -3.79 -3.89 1.27
C TYR A 94 -4.48 -2.53 1.35
N LEU A 95 -3.92 -1.64 2.18
CA LEU A 95 -4.30 -0.24 2.26
C LEU A 95 -3.62 0.54 1.13
N LEU A 96 -4.39 1.39 0.45
CA LEU A 96 -3.87 2.38 -0.49
C LEU A 96 -4.18 3.77 0.06
N SER A 97 -3.13 4.56 0.34
CA SER A 97 -3.25 5.96 0.76
C SER A 97 -2.65 6.88 -0.30
N ILE A 98 -3.38 7.93 -0.70
CA ILE A 98 -2.92 8.92 -1.67
C ILE A 98 -2.72 10.26 -0.97
N PHE A 99 -1.51 10.77 -1.04
CA PHE A 99 -1.11 12.07 -0.55
C PHE A 99 -0.78 12.99 -1.71
N VAL A 100 -1.01 14.29 -1.50
CA VAL A 100 -0.77 15.33 -2.48
C VAL A 100 0.17 16.34 -1.88
N LEU A 101 1.23 16.68 -2.60
CA LEU A 101 2.09 17.80 -2.28
C LEU A 101 1.63 19.02 -3.08
N GLY A 102 1.33 20.09 -2.34
CA GLY A 102 1.03 21.42 -2.85
C GLY A 102 1.85 22.49 -2.11
N ALA A 103 1.55 23.76 -2.35
CA ALA A 103 2.30 24.87 -1.75
C ALA A 103 2.25 24.87 -0.21
N ASP A 104 1.07 24.59 0.37
CA ASP A 104 0.91 24.40 1.81
C ASP A 104 0.74 22.91 2.13
N TYR A 105 1.84 22.28 2.53
CA TYR A 105 1.87 20.89 2.93
C TYR A 105 0.99 20.59 4.17
N LYS A 106 0.63 21.61 4.97
CA LYS A 106 -0.22 21.41 6.16
C LYS A 106 -1.68 21.18 5.79
N GLU A 107 -2.16 21.81 4.72
CA GLU A 107 -3.52 21.58 4.20
C GLU A 107 -3.69 20.14 3.66
N HIS A 108 -2.58 19.54 3.22
CA HIS A 108 -2.53 18.17 2.69
C HIS A 108 -1.88 17.17 3.66
N ALA A 109 -1.92 17.45 4.97
CA ALA A 109 -1.32 16.57 5.96
C ALA A 109 -1.98 15.18 6.06
N LYS A 110 -3.20 15.03 5.55
CA LYS A 110 -3.93 13.75 5.51
C LYS A 110 -4.10 13.27 4.08
N PRO A 111 -4.23 11.95 3.87
CA PRO A 111 -4.45 11.41 2.54
C PRO A 111 -5.82 11.87 2.00
N ILE A 112 -5.87 12.17 0.70
CA ILE A 112 -7.11 12.51 -0.02
C ILE A 112 -7.97 11.28 -0.34
N ALA A 113 -7.34 10.10 -0.33
CA ALA A 113 -7.99 8.81 -0.41
C ALA A 113 -7.22 7.82 0.46
N GLU A 114 -7.93 7.05 1.27
CA GLU A 114 -7.35 6.02 2.13
C GLU A 114 -8.34 4.88 2.28
N LEU A 115 -8.13 3.79 1.53
CA LEU A 115 -9.05 2.66 1.46
C LEU A 115 -8.28 1.36 1.27
N CYS A 116 -8.74 0.27 1.88
CA CYS A 116 -8.22 -1.04 1.57
C CYS A 116 -8.92 -1.64 0.34
N ASN A 117 -8.16 -2.42 -0.44
CA ASN A 117 -8.74 -3.24 -1.51
C ASN A 117 -9.59 -4.36 -0.87
N PRO A 118 -10.93 -4.38 -1.06
CA PRO A 118 -11.80 -5.40 -0.47
C PRO A 118 -11.70 -6.78 -1.15
N GLY A 119 -10.98 -6.86 -2.27
CA GLY A 119 -10.92 -8.04 -3.12
C GLY A 119 -12.15 -8.18 -4.02
N THR A 120 -12.02 -9.05 -5.01
CA THR A 120 -13.08 -9.34 -6.00
C THR A 120 -13.76 -10.69 -5.74
N GLY A 121 -13.31 -11.44 -4.73
CA GLY A 121 -13.78 -12.79 -4.43
C GLY A 121 -13.17 -13.88 -5.32
N LEU A 122 -12.16 -13.57 -6.14
CA LEU A 122 -11.42 -14.56 -6.94
C LEU A 122 -10.84 -15.66 -6.01
N GLY A 123 -11.22 -16.90 -6.24
CA GLY A 123 -10.80 -18.06 -5.43
C GLY A 123 -11.71 -18.40 -4.23
N LYS A 124 -12.80 -17.67 -4.01
CA LYS A 124 -13.90 -18.08 -3.10
C LYS A 124 -14.92 -18.91 -3.88
N SER A 125 -15.47 -19.97 -3.28
CA SER A 125 -16.35 -20.94 -3.96
C SER A 125 -17.55 -20.26 -4.63
N GLU A 126 -17.81 -20.61 -5.91
CA GLU A 126 -18.75 -19.97 -6.85
C GLU A 126 -20.25 -19.93 -6.45
N TRP A 127 -20.61 -20.44 -5.27
CA TRP A 127 -22.00 -20.77 -4.93
C TRP A 127 -22.84 -19.65 -4.31
N THR A 128 -22.35 -18.41 -4.25
CA THR A 128 -23.08 -17.32 -3.56
C THR A 128 -23.17 -16.04 -4.38
N ALA A 129 -24.36 -15.42 -4.35
CA ALA A 129 -24.65 -14.05 -4.82
C ALA A 129 -23.65 -12.97 -4.32
N ASP A 130 -22.84 -13.34 -3.32
CA ASP A 130 -21.74 -12.60 -2.74
C ASP A 130 -20.64 -12.19 -3.75
N LEU A 131 -20.33 -13.00 -4.78
CA LEU A 131 -19.26 -12.66 -5.74
C LEU A 131 -19.58 -11.41 -6.58
N LYS A 132 -20.82 -11.27 -7.05
CA LYS A 132 -21.24 -10.08 -7.80
C LYS A 132 -21.22 -8.85 -6.91
N ASN A 133 -21.60 -9.02 -5.64
CA ASN A 133 -21.58 -7.95 -4.65
C ASN A 133 -20.14 -7.51 -4.32
N LEU A 134 -19.22 -8.44 -4.12
CA LEU A 134 -17.79 -8.17 -3.89
C LEU A 134 -17.14 -7.45 -5.07
N ARG A 135 -17.41 -7.90 -6.31
CA ARG A 135 -16.92 -7.19 -7.49
C ARG A 135 -17.50 -5.78 -7.60
N SER A 136 -18.82 -5.64 -7.41
CA SER A 136 -19.47 -4.32 -7.39
C SER A 136 -18.88 -3.42 -6.30
N GLN A 137 -18.57 -3.97 -5.14
CA GLN A 137 -17.95 -3.27 -4.03
C GLN A 137 -16.52 -2.83 -4.37
N TYR A 138 -15.71 -3.70 -4.98
CA TYR A 138 -14.37 -3.36 -5.47
C TYR A 138 -14.43 -2.21 -6.49
N GLU A 139 -15.26 -2.32 -7.52
CA GLU A 139 -15.34 -1.31 -8.57
C GLU A 139 -15.87 0.03 -8.01
N ASN A 140 -16.99 0.00 -7.28
CA ASN A 140 -17.70 1.22 -6.88
C ASN A 140 -17.13 1.88 -5.63
N LYS A 141 -16.57 1.11 -4.69
CA LYS A 141 -16.07 1.64 -3.40
C LYS A 141 -14.55 1.75 -3.33
N PHE A 142 -13.80 1.12 -4.22
CA PHE A 142 -12.34 1.21 -4.24
C PHE A 142 -11.83 1.83 -5.54
N VAL A 143 -12.09 1.22 -6.70
CA VAL A 143 -11.53 1.69 -7.98
C VAL A 143 -12.06 3.08 -8.37
N ALA A 144 -13.38 3.25 -8.41
CA ALA A 144 -14.03 4.48 -8.83
C ALA A 144 -13.64 5.72 -7.98
N PRO A 145 -13.72 5.70 -6.63
CA PRO A 145 -13.35 6.88 -5.83
C PRO A 145 -11.86 7.23 -5.97
N ILE A 146 -10.97 6.24 -6.03
CA ILE A 146 -9.53 6.48 -6.15
C ILE A 146 -9.18 7.04 -7.54
N THR A 147 -9.78 6.49 -8.60
CA THR A 147 -9.58 6.98 -9.98
C THR A 147 -10.07 8.42 -10.12
N LYS A 148 -11.23 8.74 -9.53
CA LYS A 148 -11.76 10.11 -9.51
C LYS A 148 -10.80 11.08 -8.83
N GLN A 149 -10.16 10.68 -7.72
CA GLN A 149 -9.15 11.52 -7.08
C GLN A 149 -7.96 11.77 -8.01
N ALA A 150 -7.45 10.74 -8.69
CA ALA A 150 -6.35 10.89 -9.64
C ALA A 150 -6.65 11.91 -10.75
N GLU A 151 -7.86 11.89 -11.32
CA GLU A 151 -8.28 12.83 -12.36
C GLU A 151 -8.29 14.29 -11.87
N LEU A 152 -8.63 14.53 -10.61
CA LEU A 152 -8.65 15.88 -10.03
C LEU A 152 -7.23 16.46 -9.83
N LEU A 153 -6.21 15.62 -9.68
CA LEU A 153 -4.82 16.04 -9.45
C LEU A 153 -4.12 16.56 -10.72
N ILE A 154 -4.69 16.29 -11.89
CA ILE A 154 -4.11 16.60 -13.19
C ILE A 154 -4.37 18.07 -13.61
N GLY A 155 -5.26 18.78 -12.90
CA GLY A 155 -5.71 20.14 -13.22
C GLY A 155 -5.18 21.23 -12.29
N THR A 156 -4.13 20.97 -11.52
CA THR A 156 -3.64 21.91 -10.50
C THR A 156 -2.93 23.12 -11.11
N GLN A 157 -2.96 24.23 -10.37
CA GLN A 157 -2.24 25.45 -10.71
C GLN A 157 -0.79 25.36 -10.20
N PRO A 158 0.17 26.01 -10.89
CA PRO A 158 1.55 26.06 -10.41
C PRO A 158 1.66 26.65 -9.01
N ALA A 159 2.48 26.03 -8.16
CA ALA A 159 2.82 26.49 -6.83
C ALA A 159 4.23 27.10 -6.82
N LYS A 160 4.45 28.08 -5.94
CA LYS A 160 5.77 28.72 -5.77
C LYS A 160 6.71 27.92 -4.86
N ALA A 161 6.21 26.90 -4.16
CA ALA A 161 6.97 26.10 -3.21
C ALA A 161 6.64 24.61 -3.41
N SER A 162 7.66 23.77 -3.25
CA SER A 162 7.58 22.31 -3.22
C SER A 162 8.32 21.77 -1.98
N PRO A 163 7.65 21.73 -0.81
CA PRO A 163 8.22 21.25 0.45
C PRO A 163 8.28 19.70 0.52
N ILE A 164 9.06 19.09 -0.38
CA ILE A 164 9.15 17.62 -0.53
C ILE A 164 9.58 16.93 0.77
N PHE A 165 10.58 17.45 1.49
CA PHE A 165 11.06 16.81 2.71
C PHE A 165 9.99 16.78 3.80
N GLU A 166 9.33 17.91 4.03
CA GLU A 166 8.26 18.04 5.02
C GLU A 166 7.11 17.09 4.70
N MET A 167 6.78 16.95 3.41
CA MET A 167 5.73 16.05 2.97
C MET A 167 6.10 14.58 3.15
N VAL A 168 7.36 14.21 2.90
CA VAL A 168 7.86 12.86 3.18
C VAL A 168 7.84 12.56 4.69
N GLN A 169 8.18 13.54 5.54
CA GLN A 169 8.04 13.40 7.00
C GLN A 169 6.58 13.18 7.41
N LEU A 170 5.66 13.97 6.85
CA LEU A 170 4.23 13.82 7.11
C LEU A 170 3.70 12.46 6.65
N VAL A 171 4.13 11.97 5.50
CA VAL A 171 3.77 10.62 5.02
C VAL A 171 4.27 9.55 5.99
N GLY A 172 5.50 9.69 6.50
CA GLY A 172 6.02 8.82 7.56
C GLY A 172 5.06 8.72 8.76
N ILE A 173 4.62 9.87 9.27
CA ILE A 173 3.77 9.98 10.46
C ILE A 173 2.33 9.54 10.16
N ASN A 174 1.69 10.17 9.18
CA ASN A 174 0.25 10.07 8.96
C ASN A 174 -0.16 8.88 8.10
N ALA A 175 0.79 8.18 7.48
CA ALA A 175 0.54 6.94 6.78
C ALA A 175 1.14 5.74 7.52
N PHE A 176 2.46 5.75 7.75
CA PHE A 176 3.17 4.54 8.18
C PHE A 176 3.24 4.34 9.69
N GLU A 177 3.26 5.40 10.50
CA GLU A 177 3.20 5.29 11.96
C GLU A 177 1.76 5.16 12.48
N LEU A 178 0.79 5.75 11.77
CA LEU A 178 -0.62 5.72 12.16
C LEU A 178 -1.23 4.31 12.10
N HIS A 179 -0.82 3.51 11.11
CA HIS A 179 -1.37 2.17 10.87
C HIS A 179 -0.37 1.09 11.28
N ALA A 180 -0.78 0.17 12.16
CA ALA A 180 0.03 -0.98 12.53
C ALA A 180 0.02 -2.03 11.41
N ILE A 181 0.96 -1.91 10.46
CA ILE A 181 1.05 -2.80 9.29
C ILE A 181 2.14 -3.85 9.52
N ASN A 182 1.73 -5.12 9.50
CA ASN A 182 2.62 -6.27 9.69
C ASN A 182 3.20 -6.83 8.37
N GLY A 183 2.82 -6.28 7.22
CA GLY A 183 3.26 -6.74 5.90
C GLY A 183 4.04 -5.67 5.13
N ASP A 184 4.08 -5.85 3.81
CA ASP A 184 4.87 -5.00 2.91
C ASP A 184 4.40 -3.54 2.96
N ARG A 185 5.37 -2.62 3.06
CA ARG A 185 5.14 -1.17 3.08
C ARG A 185 5.92 -0.52 1.95
N ARG A 186 5.22 0.22 1.10
CA ARG A 186 5.80 0.87 -0.08
C ARG A 186 5.37 2.32 -0.19
N LEU A 187 6.34 3.19 -0.44
CA LEU A 187 6.13 4.59 -0.80
C LEU A 187 6.46 4.78 -2.29
N ILE A 188 5.47 5.15 -3.08
CA ILE A 188 5.63 5.52 -4.48
C ILE A 188 5.53 7.04 -4.56
N ILE A 189 6.57 7.71 -5.06
CA ILE A 189 6.62 9.18 -5.15
C ILE A 189 6.59 9.57 -6.62
N VAL A 190 5.66 10.44 -7.00
CA VAL A 190 5.58 11.06 -8.32
C VAL A 190 5.96 12.53 -8.16
N SER A 191 7.18 12.91 -8.51
CA SER A 191 7.69 14.28 -8.28
C SER A 191 8.87 14.58 -9.20
N ASP A 192 9.17 15.86 -9.40
CA ASP A 192 10.43 16.29 -9.99
C ASP A 192 11.63 16.08 -9.03
N MET A 193 11.35 15.78 -7.76
CA MET A 193 12.35 15.58 -6.71
C MET A 193 13.28 16.81 -6.54
N LEU A 194 12.75 18.02 -6.81
CA LEU A 194 13.44 19.30 -6.62
C LEU A 194 12.75 20.10 -5.52
N HIS A 195 13.24 19.91 -4.29
CA HIS A 195 12.73 20.64 -3.15
C HIS A 195 12.92 22.15 -3.32
N ASN A 196 11.86 22.92 -3.02
CA ASN A 196 11.88 24.37 -3.13
C ASN A 196 11.06 25.04 -2.02
N THR A 197 11.74 25.62 -1.05
CA THR A 197 11.15 26.48 0.00
C THR A 197 11.97 27.75 0.16
N THR A 198 11.50 28.67 1.01
CA THR A 198 12.25 29.88 1.35
C THR A 198 13.53 29.60 2.13
N GLU A 199 13.61 28.49 2.87
CA GLU A 199 14.79 28.13 3.68
C GLU A 199 15.82 27.31 2.91
N TYR A 200 15.38 26.45 2.00
CA TYR A 200 16.25 25.61 1.18
C TYR A 200 15.64 25.38 -0.20
N SER A 201 16.46 25.47 -1.24
CA SER A 201 16.01 25.25 -2.61
C SER A 201 17.10 24.53 -3.40
N MET A 202 16.73 23.38 -3.99
CA MET A 202 17.62 22.64 -4.88
C MET A 202 17.87 23.37 -6.20
N TYR A 203 17.03 24.35 -6.56
CA TYR A 203 17.21 25.23 -7.71
C TYR A 203 18.35 26.23 -7.53
N ALA A 204 18.65 26.62 -6.28
CA ALA A 204 19.77 27.51 -5.97
C ALA A 204 21.12 26.77 -5.89
N GLY A 205 21.09 25.44 -5.90
CA GLY A 205 22.24 24.56 -5.79
C GLY A 205 21.94 23.35 -4.91
N GLN A 206 22.49 22.19 -5.29
CA GLN A 206 22.30 20.94 -4.56
C GLN A 206 23.65 20.47 -4.01
N PRO A 207 23.95 20.68 -2.71
CA PRO A 207 25.12 20.08 -2.09
C PRO A 207 24.98 18.56 -2.06
N ASP A 208 26.09 17.86 -1.81
CA ASP A 208 26.03 16.43 -1.53
C ASP A 208 25.21 16.14 -0.25
N PHE A 209 24.71 14.91 -0.13
CA PHE A 209 23.86 14.53 0.99
C PHE A 209 24.55 14.70 2.37
N PRO A 210 25.83 14.34 2.57
CA PRO A 210 26.52 14.58 3.84
C PRO A 210 26.51 16.06 4.25
N THR A 211 26.86 16.97 3.32
CA THR A 211 26.85 18.41 3.57
C THR A 211 25.45 18.90 3.91
N PHE A 212 24.44 18.49 3.11
CA PHE A 212 23.04 18.81 3.39
C PHE A 212 22.61 18.32 4.78
N SER A 213 22.83 17.05 5.10
CA SER A 213 22.38 16.42 6.35
C SER A 213 23.01 17.06 7.60
N SER A 214 24.20 17.64 7.45
CA SER A 214 24.90 18.39 8.51
C SER A 214 24.44 19.84 8.67
N SER A 215 23.65 20.38 7.73
CA SER A 215 23.12 21.73 7.79
C SER A 215 21.97 21.86 8.81
N ASN A 216 21.63 23.10 9.19
CA ASN A 216 20.50 23.35 10.09
C ASN A 216 19.16 22.86 9.51
N TYR A 217 18.94 23.12 8.21
CA TYR A 217 17.73 22.68 7.52
C TYR A 217 17.72 21.14 7.39
N GLY A 218 18.81 20.56 6.88
CA GLY A 218 18.94 19.12 6.69
C GLY A 218 18.74 18.30 7.96
N ARG A 219 19.20 18.78 9.13
CA ARG A 219 18.94 18.11 10.42
C ARG A 219 17.46 18.07 10.79
N ARG A 220 16.69 19.11 10.47
CA ARG A 220 15.25 19.20 10.78
C ARG A 220 14.39 18.44 9.78
N SER A 221 14.85 18.28 8.55
CA SER A 221 14.12 17.67 7.45
C SER A 221 14.32 16.15 7.33
N GLN A 222 14.97 15.52 8.31
CA GLN A 222 15.14 14.06 8.34
C GLN A 222 13.80 13.35 8.59
N SER A 223 13.55 12.25 7.90
CA SER A 223 12.37 11.40 8.11
C SER A 223 12.74 10.04 8.71
N THR A 224 11.74 9.34 9.25
CA THR A 224 11.85 7.95 9.69
C THR A 224 10.92 7.11 8.82
N LEU A 225 11.49 6.22 8.03
CA LEU A 225 10.79 5.39 7.04
C LEU A 225 11.24 3.92 7.16
N ASN A 226 11.37 3.45 8.41
CA ASN A 226 11.94 2.14 8.75
C ASN A 226 11.30 1.00 7.94
N GLY A 227 12.10 0.33 7.12
CA GLY A 227 11.68 -0.87 6.38
C GLY A 227 10.63 -0.58 5.30
N ILE A 228 10.66 0.62 4.72
CA ILE A 228 9.79 1.02 3.62
C ILE A 228 10.58 0.92 2.30
N ASP A 229 10.00 0.24 1.33
CA ASP A 229 10.50 0.27 -0.05
C ASP A 229 10.02 1.57 -0.72
N VAL A 230 10.94 2.32 -1.33
CA VAL A 230 10.65 3.58 -2.02
C VAL A 230 10.82 3.39 -3.52
N GLU A 231 9.85 3.87 -4.30
CA GLU A 231 9.90 3.96 -5.75
C GLU A 231 9.72 5.41 -6.18
N LEU A 232 10.64 5.90 -7.01
CA LEU A 232 10.58 7.25 -7.55
C LEU A 232 10.11 7.21 -9.00
N HIS A 233 9.07 7.98 -9.28
CA HIS A 233 8.59 8.30 -10.61
C HIS A 233 8.91 9.75 -10.93
N TYR A 234 10.01 9.98 -11.64
CA TYR A 234 10.54 11.31 -11.91
C TYR A 234 9.69 12.06 -12.94
N LEU A 235 9.22 13.25 -12.57
CA LEU A 235 8.67 14.25 -13.50
C LEU A 235 9.80 15.10 -14.05
N MET A 236 10.17 14.89 -15.31
CA MET A 236 11.32 15.56 -15.94
C MET A 236 10.99 17.02 -16.34
N ASN A 237 10.96 17.93 -15.37
CA ASN A 237 10.69 19.35 -15.59
C ASN A 237 11.98 20.19 -15.76
N SER A 238 13.06 19.79 -15.09
CA SER A 238 14.36 20.48 -15.10
C SER A 238 15.52 19.49 -15.28
N PRO A 239 15.71 18.93 -16.50
CA PRO A 239 16.64 17.81 -16.72
C PRO A 239 18.08 18.04 -16.24
N ARG A 240 18.58 19.28 -16.29
CA ARG A 240 19.93 19.64 -15.82
C ARG A 240 20.12 19.47 -14.31
N LEU A 241 19.05 19.62 -13.53
CA LEU A 241 19.08 19.46 -12.07
C LEU A 241 18.74 18.02 -11.65
N GLN A 242 18.07 17.27 -12.52
CA GLN A 242 17.57 15.93 -12.24
C GLN A 242 18.49 14.82 -12.81
N GLU A 243 19.79 15.12 -12.90
CA GLU A 243 20.80 14.14 -13.29
C GLU A 243 21.11 13.17 -12.14
N ARG A 244 22.02 12.22 -12.39
CA ARG A 244 22.44 11.20 -11.41
C ARG A 244 22.74 11.74 -10.00
N PRO A 245 23.38 12.91 -9.80
CA PRO A 245 23.61 13.46 -8.47
C PRO A 245 22.33 13.71 -7.65
N ASN A 246 21.22 14.09 -8.29
CA ASN A 246 19.93 14.25 -7.62
C ASN A 246 19.38 12.90 -7.15
N VAL A 247 19.45 11.88 -8.00
CA VAL A 247 19.03 10.52 -7.63
C VAL A 247 19.86 9.98 -6.45
N LEU A 248 21.19 10.14 -6.51
CA LEU A 248 22.09 9.71 -5.43
C LEU A 248 21.85 10.46 -4.11
N PHE A 249 21.49 11.75 -4.20
CA PHE A 249 21.12 12.53 -3.02
C PHE A 249 19.88 11.93 -2.34
N TRP A 250 18.84 11.63 -3.11
CA TRP A 250 17.60 11.08 -2.58
C TRP A 250 17.75 9.63 -2.11
N GLU A 251 18.54 8.82 -2.80
CA GLU A 251 18.93 7.48 -2.34
C GLU A 251 19.56 7.54 -0.95
N ALA A 252 20.56 8.41 -0.76
CA ALA A 252 21.22 8.60 0.54
C ALA A 252 20.27 9.15 1.62
N TYR A 253 19.32 10.02 1.24
CA TYR A 253 18.27 10.49 2.15
C TYR A 253 17.37 9.34 2.63
N PHE A 254 16.89 8.48 1.73
CA PHE A 254 16.05 7.35 2.09
C PHE A 254 16.80 6.28 2.90
N ASP A 255 18.05 6.01 2.56
CA ASP A 255 18.91 5.10 3.34
C ASP A 255 19.11 5.62 4.77
N LYS A 256 19.32 6.93 4.93
CA LYS A 256 19.42 7.57 6.26
C LYS A 256 18.12 7.44 7.04
N ALA A 257 16.98 7.54 6.36
CA ALA A 257 15.64 7.34 6.92
C ALA A 257 15.29 5.86 7.18
N LYS A 258 16.22 4.91 6.93
CA LYS A 258 16.01 3.45 7.07
C LYS A 258 14.97 2.89 6.09
N ALA A 259 14.73 3.60 5.00
CA ALA A 259 14.03 3.10 3.81
C ALA A 259 15.04 2.55 2.80
N ARG A 260 14.53 1.95 1.72
CA ARG A 260 15.34 1.45 0.61
C ARG A 260 14.76 1.93 -0.70
N LEU A 261 15.54 2.63 -1.51
CA LEU A 261 15.17 2.97 -2.88
C LEU A 261 15.25 1.71 -3.76
N VAL A 262 14.10 1.22 -4.24
CA VAL A 262 14.03 -0.04 -5.02
C VAL A 262 13.84 0.17 -6.52
N ALA A 263 13.37 1.35 -6.94
CA ALA A 263 13.18 1.69 -8.34
C ALA A 263 13.20 3.20 -8.58
N VAL A 264 13.74 3.60 -9.73
CA VAL A 264 13.75 4.97 -10.25
C VAL A 264 13.32 4.93 -11.70
N ASN A 265 12.14 5.47 -11.98
CA ASN A 265 11.50 5.41 -13.29
C ASN A 265 11.22 6.85 -13.78
N PRO A 266 11.77 7.30 -14.90
CA PRO A 266 11.28 8.54 -15.50
C PRO A 266 9.84 8.33 -15.99
N LEU A 267 8.93 9.23 -15.63
CA LEU A 267 7.61 9.28 -16.27
C LEU A 267 7.79 9.82 -17.68
N ALA A 268 7.22 9.12 -18.67
CA ALA A 268 7.25 9.55 -20.05
C ALA A 268 6.63 10.96 -20.16
N GLY A 269 7.44 11.91 -20.61
CA GLY A 269 7.16 13.34 -20.52
C GLY A 269 7.93 14.09 -21.58
#